data_AF-A0A0D0CD69-F1
#
_entry.id   AF-A0A0D0CD69-F1
#
_cell.length_a   1.000
_cell.length_b   1.000
_cell.length_c   1.000
_cell.angle_alpha   90.00
_cell.angle_beta   90.00
_cell.angle_gamma   90.00
#
_symmetry.space_group_name_H-M   'P 1'
#
loop_
_entity.id
_entity.type
_entity.pdbx_description
1 polymer ?
#
loop_
_entity_poly.entity_id
_entity_poly.type
_entity_poly.pdbx_seq_one_letter_code
_entity_poly.pdbx_strand_id
1 'polypeptide(L)'
;MQTARTLLIRPKSFVRRIAQLPPFALPTKPLVGQNEPKLWLSDRFGARNWVYSEDHTLTFEPTIENLHHLISENKFASARRVLCTLQDQGKDIPHHMIFLDAALGEINTLSSVTHTAFFGWLNLIPAKHHPSSPGFGKNPFRFFNNTLFRSGNPSRDLEVILGMVKIASSKGYFFEQFQTVTPLMTRLVKPQSGLVLMLELEKSYIDYVKGVWPRHAERHAFMVRKVLILACCEAKGRWLRMAMKLLKLSKREGIPVSADLVGLVQLLKRNEIVDT
;
A
#
# COMPACT_ATOMS: atom_id res chain seq x y z
N MET A 1 15.34 32.40 -35.10
CA MET A 1 15.03 30.97 -34.95
C MET A 1 15.64 30.45 -33.65
N GLN A 2 14.87 30.40 -32.57
CA GLN A 2 15.31 29.81 -31.29
C GLN A 2 14.97 28.33 -31.28
N THR A 3 16.00 27.50 -31.21
CA THR A 3 15.89 26.05 -31.10
C THR A 3 15.25 25.68 -29.77
N ALA A 4 14.04 25.13 -29.85
CA ALA A 4 13.36 24.47 -28.74
C ALA A 4 14.26 23.33 -28.24
N ARG A 5 15.02 23.58 -27.16
CA ARG A 5 15.71 22.54 -26.42
C ARG A 5 14.66 21.58 -25.89
N THR A 6 14.53 20.46 -26.58
CA THR A 6 13.74 19.30 -26.21
C THR A 6 14.13 18.89 -24.78
N LEU A 7 13.29 19.24 -23.82
CA LEU A 7 13.30 18.66 -22.47
C LEU A 7 12.92 17.19 -22.62
N LEU A 8 13.87 16.37 -23.07
CA LEU A 8 13.78 14.93 -23.04
C LEU A 8 13.78 14.50 -21.57
N ILE A 9 12.57 14.39 -21.02
CA ILE A 9 12.31 13.80 -19.70
C ILE A 9 12.78 12.35 -19.76
N ARG A 10 14.02 12.08 -19.33
CA ARG A 10 14.54 10.72 -19.21
C ARG A 10 13.72 9.95 -18.15
N PRO A 11 13.34 8.68 -18.37
CA PRO A 11 12.57 7.86 -17.42
C PRO A 11 13.23 7.72 -16.03
N LYS A 12 14.56 7.79 -15.95
CA LYS A 12 15.30 7.81 -14.66
C LYS A 12 14.98 9.03 -13.77
N SER A 13 14.15 9.97 -14.23
CA SER A 13 13.82 11.19 -13.50
C SER A 13 12.65 11.04 -12.51
N PHE A 14 11.75 10.05 -12.65
CA PHE A 14 10.59 9.96 -11.74
C PHE A 14 10.98 9.55 -10.32
N VAL A 15 11.75 8.46 -10.17
CA VAL A 15 12.30 8.03 -8.87
C VAL A 15 13.15 9.14 -8.25
N ARG A 16 13.98 9.83 -9.05
CA ARG A 16 14.74 10.99 -8.58
C ARG A 16 13.85 12.15 -8.17
N ARG A 17 12.76 12.46 -8.89
CA ARG A 17 11.85 13.57 -8.57
C ARG A 17 11.00 13.28 -7.35
N ILE A 18 10.57 12.04 -7.12
CA ILE A 18 9.94 11.62 -5.86
C ILE A 18 10.93 11.68 -4.71
N ALA A 19 12.16 11.18 -4.90
CA ALA A 19 13.21 11.24 -3.89
C ALA A 19 13.73 12.68 -3.60
N GLN A 20 13.53 13.59 -4.55
CA GLN A 20 13.82 15.03 -4.43
C GLN A 20 12.65 15.84 -3.88
N LEU A 21 11.46 15.26 -3.74
CA LEU A 21 10.48 15.84 -2.82
C LEU A 21 11.17 15.81 -1.45
N PRO A 22 11.33 16.95 -0.77
CA PRO A 22 12.18 16.99 0.41
C PRO A 22 11.74 15.89 1.38
N PRO A 23 12.67 15.15 2.00
CA PRO A 23 12.35 14.37 3.19
C PRO A 23 12.01 15.40 4.27
N PHE A 24 10.81 15.96 4.20
CA PHE A 24 10.33 16.86 5.23
C PHE A 24 10.20 15.97 6.45
N ALA A 25 11.09 16.18 7.40
CA ALA A 25 11.02 15.63 8.73
C ALA A 25 9.61 15.92 9.25
N LEU A 26 8.75 14.90 9.15
CA LEU A 26 7.49 14.88 9.85
C LEU A 26 7.83 15.12 11.32
N PRO A 27 7.00 15.84 12.10
CA PRO A 27 7.14 15.80 13.54
C PRO A 27 7.22 14.33 13.95
N THR A 28 8.36 13.95 14.54
CA THR A 28 8.74 12.54 14.73
C THR A 28 7.87 11.83 15.77
N LYS A 29 6.95 12.56 16.40
CA LYS A 29 6.04 12.08 17.41
C LYS A 29 4.61 12.51 17.04
N PRO A 30 3.62 11.60 17.06
CA PRO A 30 2.21 12.01 17.09
C PRO A 30 1.99 12.94 18.30
N LEU A 31 1.05 13.88 18.17
CA LEU A 31 0.72 14.75 19.30
C LEU A 31 0.09 13.88 20.40
N VAL A 32 0.53 14.06 21.65
CA VAL A 32 0.01 13.32 22.81
C VAL A 32 -1.51 13.50 22.87
N GLY A 33 -2.27 12.40 22.86
CA GLY A 33 -3.74 12.40 22.93
C GLY A 33 -4.48 12.10 21.62
N GLN A 34 -3.83 11.60 20.58
CA GLN A 34 -4.50 11.17 19.34
C GLN A 34 -4.91 9.70 19.39
N ASN A 35 -6.18 9.44 19.09
CA ASN A 35 -6.73 8.09 18.96
C ASN A 35 -6.04 7.34 17.81
N GLU A 36 -5.80 6.04 17.98
CA GLU A 36 -5.37 5.19 16.88
C GLU A 36 -6.37 5.32 15.72
N PRO A 37 -5.90 5.47 14.47
CA PRO A 37 -6.80 5.48 13.34
C PRO A 37 -7.61 4.17 13.36
N LYS A 38 -8.94 4.26 13.51
CA LYS A 38 -9.85 3.12 13.32
C LYS A 38 -9.64 2.58 11.91
N LEU A 39 -8.81 1.56 11.79
CA LEU A 39 -8.62 0.82 10.56
C LEU A 39 -9.96 0.15 10.24
N TRP A 40 -10.47 0.41 9.03
CA TRP A 40 -11.67 -0.24 8.52
C TRP A 40 -11.38 -1.74 8.32
N LEU A 41 -11.57 -2.53 9.37
CA LEU A 41 -11.90 -3.95 9.23
C LEU A 41 -13.33 -3.98 8.68
N SER A 42 -13.47 -3.86 7.35
CA SER A 42 -14.79 -3.96 6.74
C SER A 42 -15.31 -5.39 6.91
N ASP A 43 -16.42 -5.49 7.65
CA ASP A 43 -17.49 -6.48 7.79
C ASP A 43 -17.81 -7.42 6.60
N ARG A 44 -16.82 -7.94 5.87
CA ARG A 44 -17.03 -8.75 4.64
C ARG A 44 -16.09 -9.94 4.46
N PHE A 45 -15.49 -10.45 5.52
CA PHE A 45 -14.79 -11.73 5.46
C PHE A 45 -15.52 -12.75 6.31
N GLY A 46 -16.69 -13.15 5.81
CA GLY A 46 -17.52 -14.18 6.41
C GLY A 46 -16.75 -15.49 6.53
N ALA A 47 -16.83 -16.06 7.73
CA ALA A 47 -16.37 -17.39 8.09
C ALA A 47 -16.78 -18.41 7.02
N ARG A 48 -15.81 -18.95 6.29
CA ARG A 48 -15.99 -20.23 5.58
C ARG A 48 -15.40 -21.32 6.45
N ASN A 49 -16.24 -22.31 6.74
CA ASN A 49 -15.96 -23.47 7.57
C ASN A 49 -14.63 -24.13 7.17
N TRP A 50 -13.65 -24.03 8.07
CA TRP A 50 -12.38 -24.73 7.99
C TRP A 50 -12.56 -26.12 8.60
N VAL A 51 -12.70 -27.15 7.77
CA VAL A 51 -12.63 -28.54 8.21
C VAL A 51 -11.16 -28.95 8.11
N TYR A 52 -10.48 -29.09 9.26
CA TYR A 52 -9.10 -29.60 9.30
C TYR A 52 -8.89 -30.64 10.42
N SER A 53 -8.07 -31.61 10.04
CA SER A 53 -7.70 -32.88 10.70
C SER A 53 -7.37 -32.75 12.19
N GLU A 54 -7.89 -33.71 12.96
CA GLU A 54 -7.68 -33.94 14.39
C GLU A 54 -6.26 -34.40 14.70
N ASP A 55 -5.25 -33.52 14.57
CA ASP A 55 -3.93 -33.78 15.14
C ASP A 55 -3.76 -33.02 16.45
N HIS A 56 -3.76 -33.81 17.53
CA HIS A 56 -3.37 -33.53 18.92
C HIS A 56 -3.69 -32.14 19.46
N THR A 57 -4.75 -32.09 20.26
CA THR A 57 -5.13 -30.98 21.14
C THR A 57 -4.05 -30.74 22.20
N LEU A 58 -2.95 -30.10 21.80
CA LEU A 58 -2.26 -29.22 22.73
C LEU A 58 -3.24 -28.10 23.04
N THR A 59 -3.94 -28.23 24.17
CA THR A 59 -4.82 -27.21 24.74
C THR A 59 -3.95 -26.05 25.22
N PHE A 60 -3.39 -25.31 24.27
CA PHE A 60 -2.80 -24.03 24.60
C PHE A 60 -3.94 -23.06 24.89
N GLU A 61 -3.87 -22.40 26.03
CA GLU A 61 -4.74 -21.27 26.31
C GLU A 61 -4.53 -20.21 25.21
N PRO A 62 -5.61 -19.73 24.56
CA PRO A 62 -5.49 -18.74 23.50
C PRO A 62 -5.16 -17.38 24.12
N THR A 63 -3.87 -17.11 24.32
CA THR A 63 -3.34 -15.84 24.81
C THR A 63 -2.46 -15.16 23.76
N ILE A 64 -2.26 -13.85 23.89
CA ILE A 64 -1.40 -13.07 22.98
C ILE A 64 0.06 -13.52 23.12
N GLU A 65 0.50 -13.85 24.33
CA GLU A 65 1.84 -14.35 24.65
C GLU A 65 2.08 -15.68 23.95
N ASN A 66 1.10 -16.58 24.00
CA ASN A 66 1.18 -17.86 23.31
C ASN A 66 1.16 -17.69 21.77
N LEU A 67 0.35 -16.76 21.25
CA LEU A 67 0.37 -16.40 19.84
C LEU A 67 1.77 -15.94 19.40
N HIS A 68 2.39 -15.03 20.15
CA HIS A 68 3.74 -14.57 19.88
C HIS A 68 4.78 -15.70 19.96
N HIS A 69 4.69 -16.55 20.99
CA HIS A 69 5.56 -17.71 21.17
C HIS A 69 5.49 -18.65 19.94
N LEU A 70 4.28 -19.02 19.51
CA LEU A 70 4.10 -19.90 18.35
C LEU A 70 4.66 -19.31 17.05
N ILE A 71 4.53 -18.00 16.84
CA ILE A 71 5.13 -17.33 15.68
C ILE A 71 6.66 -17.38 15.77
N SER A 72 7.24 -17.14 16.95
CA SER A 72 8.68 -17.20 17.17
C SER A 72 9.28 -18.59 16.92
N GLU A 73 8.50 -19.65 17.15
CA GLU A 73 8.86 -21.05 16.84
C GLU A 73 8.58 -21.44 15.37
N ASN A 74 8.19 -20.51 14.50
CA ASN A 74 7.74 -20.75 13.13
C ASN A 74 6.54 -21.72 13.00
N LYS A 75 5.73 -21.89 14.06
CA LYS A 75 4.54 -22.75 14.08
C LYS A 75 3.32 -21.98 13.56
N PHE A 76 3.39 -21.46 12.33
CA PHE A 76 2.40 -20.52 11.78
C PHE A 76 0.98 -21.07 11.69
N ALA A 77 0.80 -22.35 11.36
CA ALA A 77 -0.53 -22.98 11.34
C ALA A 77 -1.19 -23.02 12.72
N SER A 78 -0.42 -23.31 13.77
CA SER A 78 -0.91 -23.28 15.16
C SER A 78 -1.15 -21.85 15.63
N ALA A 79 -0.24 -20.92 15.31
CA ALA A 79 -0.43 -19.50 15.58
C ALA A 79 -1.71 -18.96 14.95
N ARG A 80 -2.03 -19.37 13.72
CA ARG A 80 -3.27 -19.01 13.03
C ARG A 80 -4.51 -19.53 13.74
N ARG A 81 -4.49 -20.75 14.27
CA ARG A 81 -5.60 -21.30 15.07
C ARG A 81 -5.84 -20.44 16.32
N VAL A 82 -4.78 -20.10 17.04
CA VAL A 82 -4.85 -19.21 18.21
C VAL A 82 -5.37 -17.82 17.82
N LEU A 83 -4.91 -17.27 16.70
CA LEU A 83 -5.39 -15.99 16.18
C LEU A 83 -6.89 -16.00 15.94
N CYS A 84 -7.41 -17.02 15.23
CA CYS A 84 -8.84 -17.14 14.96
C CYS A 84 -9.63 -17.25 16.28
N THR A 85 -9.20 -18.09 17.22
CA THR A 85 -9.85 -18.21 18.53
C THR A 85 -9.89 -16.89 19.29
N LEU A 86 -8.79 -16.13 19.30
CA LEU A 86 -8.74 -14.79 19.92
C LEU A 86 -9.73 -13.82 19.27
N GLN A 87 -9.82 -13.84 17.93
CA GLN A 87 -10.75 -13.00 17.17
C GLN A 87 -12.21 -13.40 17.40
N ASP A 88 -12.52 -14.70 17.43
CA ASP A 88 -13.87 -15.23 17.70
C ASP A 88 -14.33 -14.88 19.13
N GLN A 89 -13.40 -14.76 20.07
CA GLN A 89 -13.63 -14.27 21.43
C GLN A 89 -13.72 -12.74 21.52
N GLY A 90 -13.56 -12.01 20.42
CA GLY A 90 -13.58 -10.55 20.39
C GLY A 90 -12.40 -9.90 21.12
N LYS A 91 -11.28 -10.62 21.29
CA LYS A 91 -10.08 -10.06 21.91
C LYS A 91 -9.42 -9.08 20.95
N ASP A 92 -9.05 -7.91 21.48
CA ASP A 92 -8.23 -6.96 20.74
C ASP A 92 -6.78 -7.47 20.66
N ILE A 93 -6.22 -7.49 19.46
CA ILE A 93 -4.90 -8.06 19.20
C ILE A 93 -3.95 -6.92 18.89
N PRO A 94 -2.98 -6.62 19.78
CA PRO A 94 -2.13 -5.47 19.65
C PRO A 94 -1.23 -5.60 18.42
N HIS A 95 -1.03 -4.50 17.70
CA HIS A 95 -0.17 -4.49 16.54
C HIS A 95 1.30 -4.74 16.93
N HIS A 96 1.95 -5.69 16.26
CA HIS A 96 3.33 -6.06 16.57
C HIS A 96 4.11 -6.48 15.33
N MET A 97 5.43 -6.29 15.36
CA MET A 97 6.30 -6.62 14.23
C MET A 97 6.47 -8.12 14.01
N ILE A 98 6.22 -8.95 15.03
CA ILE A 98 6.32 -10.41 14.93
C ILE A 98 5.36 -11.00 13.89
N PHE A 99 4.23 -10.35 13.64
CA PHE A 99 3.27 -10.79 12.61
C PHE A 99 3.83 -10.66 11.18
N LEU A 100 4.92 -9.93 10.99
CA LEU A 100 5.66 -9.92 9.73
C LEU A 100 6.17 -11.33 9.39
N ASP A 101 6.70 -12.06 10.38
CA ASP A 101 7.27 -13.39 10.18
C ASP A 101 6.17 -14.39 9.83
N ALA A 102 5.02 -14.30 10.50
CA ALA A 102 3.84 -15.11 10.17
C ALA A 102 3.33 -14.82 8.74
N ALA A 103 3.26 -13.55 8.34
CA ALA A 103 2.90 -13.16 6.98
C ALA A 103 3.91 -13.70 5.94
N LEU A 104 5.21 -13.71 6.25
CA LEU A 104 6.26 -14.29 5.40
C LEU A 104 6.16 -15.82 5.35
N GLY A 105 5.75 -16.48 6.44
CA GLY A 105 5.44 -17.91 6.43
C GLY A 105 4.33 -18.25 5.44
N GLU A 106 3.22 -17.52 5.50
CA GLU A 106 2.06 -17.71 4.61
C GLU A 106 2.37 -17.35 3.15
N ILE A 107 3.28 -16.40 2.90
CA ILE A 107 3.60 -15.98 1.54
C ILE A 107 4.32 -17.09 0.75
N ASN A 108 5.07 -17.95 1.45
CA ASN A 108 5.81 -19.06 0.83
C ASN A 108 4.90 -20.24 0.46
N THR A 109 3.70 -20.30 1.04
CA THR A 109 2.69 -21.35 0.81
C THR A 109 1.49 -20.82 0.02
N LEU A 110 1.66 -19.71 -0.71
CA LEU A 110 0.56 -19.01 -1.39
C LEU A 110 -0.27 -19.92 -2.30
N SER A 111 -1.52 -20.09 -1.90
CA SER A 111 -2.65 -20.60 -2.65
C SER A 111 -3.82 -19.61 -2.47
N SER A 112 -4.87 -19.71 -3.28
CA SER A 112 -6.04 -18.82 -3.15
C SER A 112 -6.65 -18.84 -1.73
N VAL A 113 -6.54 -19.96 -1.04
CA VAL A 113 -7.02 -20.18 0.33
C VAL A 113 -6.15 -19.44 1.37
N THR A 114 -4.86 -19.25 1.13
CA THR A 114 -3.93 -18.61 2.06
C THR A 114 -3.86 -17.08 1.91
N HIS A 115 -4.45 -16.50 0.86
CA HIS A 115 -4.53 -15.03 0.70
C HIS A 115 -5.18 -14.35 1.91
N THR A 116 -6.26 -14.96 2.44
CA THR A 116 -7.00 -14.40 3.58
C THR A 116 -6.13 -14.37 4.85
N ALA A 117 -5.35 -15.43 5.10
CA ALA A 117 -4.43 -15.47 6.23
C ALA A 117 -3.29 -14.47 6.07
N PHE A 118 -2.70 -14.43 4.88
CA PHE A 118 -1.67 -13.46 4.55
C PHE A 118 -2.12 -12.02 4.86
N PHE A 119 -3.30 -11.62 4.36
CA PHE A 119 -3.85 -10.30 4.66
C PHE A 119 -4.23 -10.11 6.14
N GLY A 120 -4.71 -11.16 6.81
CA GLY A 120 -4.96 -11.16 8.24
C GLY A 120 -3.71 -10.77 9.04
N TRP A 121 -2.58 -11.42 8.77
CA TRP A 121 -1.30 -11.09 9.40
C TRP A 121 -0.81 -9.68 9.04
N LEU A 122 -0.92 -9.28 7.76
CA LEU A 122 -0.52 -7.93 7.35
C LEU A 122 -1.30 -6.82 8.08
N ASN A 123 -2.57 -7.07 8.40
CA ASN A 123 -3.39 -6.12 9.16
C ASN A 123 -2.91 -5.95 10.60
N LEU A 124 -2.21 -6.93 11.17
CA LEU A 124 -1.64 -6.86 12.53
C LEU A 124 -0.23 -6.21 12.57
N ILE A 125 0.39 -5.98 11.41
CA ILE A 125 1.66 -5.22 11.33
C ILE A 125 1.41 -3.75 11.74
N PRO A 126 2.27 -3.14 12.56
CA PRO A 126 2.10 -1.76 13.00
C PRO A 126 2.07 -0.77 11.83
N ALA A 127 1.31 0.32 12.01
CA ALA A 127 1.36 1.45 11.10
C ALA A 127 2.67 2.24 11.26
N LYS A 128 3.01 3.06 10.26
CA LYS A 128 4.31 3.75 10.15
C LYS A 128 4.72 4.53 11.40
N HIS A 129 3.76 5.19 12.07
CA HIS A 129 3.98 6.02 13.25
C HIS A 129 3.53 5.36 14.58
N HIS A 130 3.25 4.05 14.58
CA HIS A 130 2.93 3.30 15.79
C HIS A 130 4.19 3.09 16.66
N PRO A 131 4.08 3.05 18.02
CA PRO A 131 5.25 2.87 18.90
C PRO A 131 6.09 1.63 18.61
N SER A 132 5.45 0.51 18.25
CA SER A 132 6.11 -0.76 17.88
C SER A 132 6.61 -0.82 16.43
N SER A 133 6.52 0.28 15.67
CA SER A 133 7.05 0.37 14.31
C SER A 133 8.58 0.30 14.33
N PRO A 134 9.24 -0.26 13.29
CA PRO A 134 10.70 -0.49 13.26
C PRO A 134 11.57 0.80 13.20
N GLY A 135 11.00 1.96 13.51
CA GLY A 135 11.62 3.28 13.47
C GLY A 135 11.50 3.97 12.11
N PHE A 136 11.83 5.26 12.08
CA PHE A 136 11.78 6.06 10.85
C PHE A 136 12.63 5.44 9.74
N GLY A 137 12.04 5.29 8.55
CA GLY A 137 12.73 4.84 7.34
C GLY A 137 12.75 3.32 7.11
N LYS A 138 12.24 2.50 8.03
CA LYS A 138 12.10 1.05 7.80
C LYS A 138 10.68 0.71 7.33
N ASN A 139 10.58 0.10 6.15
CA ASN A 139 9.30 -0.35 5.58
C ASN A 139 9.18 -1.88 5.71
N PRO A 140 8.30 -2.41 6.58
CA PRO A 140 8.11 -3.85 6.76
C PRO A 140 7.58 -4.52 5.48
N PHE A 141 6.84 -3.80 4.65
CA PHE A 141 6.30 -4.37 3.42
C PHE A 141 7.36 -4.60 2.34
N ARG A 142 8.59 -4.10 2.52
CA ARG A 142 9.70 -4.33 1.58
C ARG A 142 10.11 -5.81 1.51
N PHE A 143 9.92 -6.58 2.58
CA PHE A 143 10.33 -7.99 2.63
C PHE A 143 9.55 -8.84 1.63
N PHE A 144 8.25 -8.56 1.46
CA PHE A 144 7.41 -9.26 0.49
C PHE A 144 7.73 -8.91 -0.97
N ASN A 145 8.36 -7.76 -1.21
CA ASN A 145 8.67 -7.34 -2.57
C ASN A 145 9.64 -8.30 -3.26
N ASN A 146 10.57 -8.90 -2.51
CA ASN A 146 11.45 -9.90 -3.09
C ASN A 146 10.66 -11.17 -3.47
N THR A 147 9.79 -11.66 -2.60
CA THR A 147 9.04 -12.89 -2.86
C THR A 147 7.99 -12.72 -3.95
N LEU A 148 7.19 -11.65 -3.91
CA LEU A 148 6.09 -11.44 -4.86
C LEU A 148 6.53 -10.94 -6.23
N PHE A 149 7.60 -10.16 -6.31
CA PHE A 149 8.02 -9.54 -7.58
C PHE A 149 9.17 -10.32 -8.25
N ARG A 150 9.94 -11.13 -7.52
CA ARG A 150 11.06 -11.91 -8.07
C ARG A 150 10.74 -13.40 -8.29
N SER A 151 9.56 -13.89 -7.90
CA SER A 151 9.09 -15.25 -8.19
C SER A 151 8.94 -15.57 -9.70
N GLY A 152 9.18 -14.60 -10.58
CA GLY A 152 9.23 -14.77 -12.03
C GLY A 152 7.91 -14.53 -12.74
N ASN A 153 6.77 -14.59 -12.04
CA ASN A 153 5.45 -14.33 -12.64
C ASN A 153 4.56 -13.41 -11.77
N PRO A 154 4.86 -12.10 -11.73
CA PRO A 154 4.08 -11.15 -10.92
C PRO A 154 2.66 -10.90 -11.46
N SER A 155 2.31 -11.46 -12.64
CA SER A 155 0.93 -11.41 -13.15
C SER A 155 0.01 -12.39 -12.42
N ARG A 156 0.54 -13.56 -12.03
CA ARG A 156 -0.18 -14.55 -11.23
C ARG A 156 -0.50 -14.00 -9.84
N ASP A 157 0.48 -13.34 -9.24
CA ASP A 157 0.40 -12.86 -7.85
C ASP A 157 -0.12 -11.41 -7.77
N LEU A 158 -0.66 -10.88 -8.88
CA LEU A 158 -1.06 -9.48 -9.00
C LEU A 158 -2.12 -9.10 -7.97
N GLU A 159 -3.13 -9.94 -7.75
CA GLU A 159 -4.18 -9.68 -6.75
C GLU A 159 -3.58 -9.52 -5.34
N VAL A 160 -2.65 -10.41 -4.96
CA VAL A 160 -1.96 -10.38 -3.67
C VAL A 160 -1.13 -9.12 -3.52
N ILE A 161 -0.37 -8.76 -4.56
CA ILE A 161 0.44 -7.54 -4.60
C ILE A 161 -0.44 -6.31 -4.40
N LEU A 162 -1.57 -6.22 -5.11
CA LEU A 162 -2.47 -5.07 -5.03
C LEU A 162 -3.16 -4.97 -3.66
N GLY A 163 -3.59 -6.09 -3.10
CA GLY A 163 -4.13 -6.16 -1.74
C GLY A 163 -3.12 -5.73 -0.67
N MET A 164 -1.87 -6.21 -0.78
CA MET A 164 -0.78 -5.80 0.11
C MET A 164 -0.53 -4.29 0.04
N VAL A 165 -0.45 -3.71 -1.15
CA VAL A 165 -0.21 -2.26 -1.31
C VAL A 165 -1.36 -1.44 -0.73
N LYS A 166 -2.60 -1.93 -0.80
CA LYS A 166 -3.76 -1.29 -0.17
C LYS A 166 -3.65 -1.26 1.36
N ILE A 167 -3.31 -2.39 1.98
CA ILE A 167 -3.07 -2.49 3.43
C ILE A 167 -1.88 -1.61 3.85
N ALA A 168 -0.80 -1.63 3.07
CA ALA A 168 0.38 -0.81 3.35
C ALA A 168 0.04 0.70 3.27
N SER A 169 -0.79 1.10 2.30
CA SER A 169 -1.24 2.49 2.15
C SER A 169 -2.10 2.95 3.32
N SER A 170 -3.04 2.13 3.80
CA SER A 170 -3.84 2.43 5.00
C SER A 170 -3.01 2.47 6.29
N LYS A 171 -1.78 1.97 6.26
CA LYS A 171 -0.81 2.01 7.36
C LYS A 171 0.25 3.10 7.20
N GLY A 172 0.15 3.94 6.17
CA GLY A 172 1.03 5.09 5.97
C GLY A 172 2.27 4.85 5.10
N TYR A 173 2.39 3.67 4.48
CA TYR A 173 3.53 3.27 3.63
C TYR A 173 3.26 3.48 2.12
N PHE A 174 2.38 4.43 1.78
CA PHE A 174 1.95 4.68 0.40
C PHE A 174 3.12 4.95 -0.55
N PHE A 175 3.99 5.93 -0.25
CA PHE A 175 5.00 6.37 -1.22
C PHE A 175 6.02 5.25 -1.55
N GLU A 176 6.47 4.54 -0.52
CA GLU A 176 7.45 3.46 -0.65
C GLU A 176 6.89 2.28 -1.45
N GLN A 177 5.62 1.93 -1.22
CA GLN A 177 4.97 0.82 -1.92
C GLN A 177 4.48 1.20 -3.31
N PHE A 178 3.93 2.41 -3.46
CA PHE A 178 3.46 2.93 -4.75
C PHE A 178 4.59 2.98 -5.76
N GLN A 179 5.78 3.46 -5.37
CA GLN A 179 6.96 3.48 -6.23
C GLN A 179 7.33 2.07 -6.71
N THR A 180 7.20 1.06 -5.85
CA THR A 180 7.57 -0.32 -6.17
C THR A 180 6.56 -0.97 -7.11
N VAL A 181 5.25 -0.77 -6.88
CA VAL A 181 4.19 -1.44 -7.65
C VAL A 181 3.84 -0.72 -8.95
N THR A 182 4.11 0.58 -9.07
CA THR A 182 3.68 1.38 -10.23
C THR A 182 4.15 0.78 -11.57
N PRO A 183 5.42 0.38 -11.76
CA PRO A 183 5.84 -0.23 -13.03
C PRO A 183 5.10 -1.53 -13.37
N LEU A 184 4.71 -2.30 -12.34
CA LEU A 184 3.95 -3.53 -12.52
C LEU A 184 2.51 -3.22 -12.93
N MET A 185 1.87 -2.31 -12.19
CA MET A 185 0.50 -1.87 -12.44
C MET A 185 0.36 -1.28 -13.84
N THR A 186 1.30 -0.45 -14.28
CA THR A 186 1.23 0.20 -15.60
C THR A 186 1.41 -0.78 -16.75
N ARG A 187 2.12 -1.89 -16.52
CA ARG A 187 2.35 -2.96 -17.50
C ARG A 187 1.21 -3.97 -17.56
N LEU A 188 0.67 -4.37 -16.41
CA LEU A 188 -0.23 -5.52 -16.31
C LEU A 188 -1.72 -5.15 -16.15
N VAL A 189 -2.02 -3.95 -15.66
CA VAL A 189 -3.40 -3.54 -15.35
C VAL A 189 -3.95 -2.65 -16.46
N LYS A 190 -5.24 -2.85 -16.81
CA LYS A 190 -5.95 -1.93 -17.71
C LYS A 190 -5.99 -0.52 -17.08
N PRO A 191 -5.71 0.56 -17.83
CA PRO A 191 -5.62 1.90 -17.25
C PRO A 191 -6.83 2.35 -16.44
N GLN A 192 -8.04 1.96 -16.83
CA GLN A 192 -9.27 2.29 -16.10
C GLN A 192 -9.31 1.60 -14.72
N SER A 193 -9.05 0.30 -14.67
CA SER A 193 -8.97 -0.46 -13.41
C SER A 193 -7.81 0.05 -12.54
N GLY A 194 -6.67 0.36 -13.17
CA GLY A 194 -5.52 0.95 -12.49
C GLY A 194 -5.82 2.32 -11.89
N LEU A 195 -6.60 3.17 -12.57
CA LEU A 195 -7.04 4.46 -12.04
C LEU A 195 -7.92 4.28 -10.79
N VAL A 196 -8.88 3.35 -10.82
CA VAL A 196 -9.72 3.06 -9.64
C VAL A 196 -8.85 2.65 -8.47
N LEU A 197 -7.93 1.71 -8.69
CA LEU A 197 -6.99 1.28 -7.66
C LEU A 197 -6.13 2.44 -7.13
N MET A 198 -5.54 3.26 -8.00
CA MET A 198 -4.74 4.43 -7.59
C MET A 198 -5.52 5.36 -6.67
N LEU A 199 -6.79 5.61 -6.97
CA LEU A 199 -7.68 6.44 -6.14
C LEU A 199 -8.03 5.76 -4.81
N GLU A 200 -8.20 4.44 -4.80
CA GLU A 200 -8.36 3.68 -3.54
C GLU A 200 -7.11 3.78 -2.66
N LEU A 201 -5.91 3.67 -3.24
CA LEU A 201 -4.64 3.81 -2.50
C LEU A 201 -4.48 5.22 -1.94
N GLU A 202 -4.81 6.25 -2.73
CA GLU A 202 -4.85 7.64 -2.28
C GLU A 202 -5.82 7.80 -1.11
N LYS A 203 -7.07 7.34 -1.25
CA LYS A 203 -8.08 7.44 -0.19
C LYS A 203 -7.59 6.77 1.10
N SER A 204 -7.14 5.51 1.03
CA SER A 204 -6.63 4.77 2.19
C SER A 204 -5.49 5.51 2.90
N TYR A 205 -4.57 6.09 2.14
CA TYR A 205 -3.47 6.86 2.70
C TYR A 205 -3.93 8.19 3.31
N ILE A 206 -4.85 8.91 2.67
CA ILE A 206 -5.37 10.17 3.21
C ILE A 206 -6.20 9.93 4.47
N ASP A 207 -6.97 8.85 4.54
CA ASP A 207 -7.70 8.47 5.75
C ASP A 207 -6.72 8.15 6.90
N TYR A 208 -5.61 7.46 6.62
CA TYR A 208 -4.51 7.29 7.57
C TYR A 208 -3.93 8.63 8.04
N VAL A 209 -3.59 9.54 7.12
CA VAL A 209 -3.04 10.85 7.47
C VAL A 209 -4.02 11.68 8.27
N LYS A 210 -5.33 11.61 7.99
CA LYS A 210 -6.34 12.30 8.80
C LYS A 210 -6.37 11.81 10.24
N GLY A 211 -6.18 10.51 10.47
CA GLY A 211 -6.11 9.95 11.83
C GLY A 211 -4.88 10.42 12.60
N VAL A 212 -3.71 10.43 11.94
CA VAL A 212 -2.44 10.75 12.61
C VAL A 212 -2.14 12.26 12.62
N TRP A 213 -2.33 12.96 11.50
CA TRP A 213 -2.04 14.38 11.34
C TRP A 213 -3.12 15.13 10.55
N PRO A 214 -4.30 15.39 11.14
CA PRO A 214 -5.42 16.01 10.44
C PRO A 214 -5.06 17.31 9.72
N ARG A 215 -4.25 18.17 10.37
CA ARG A 215 -3.81 19.47 9.82
C ARG A 215 -2.97 19.36 8.54
N HIS A 216 -2.40 18.19 8.26
CA HIS A 216 -1.56 17.95 7.10
C HIS A 216 -2.28 17.19 5.98
N ALA A 217 -3.52 16.72 6.21
CA ALA A 217 -4.23 15.86 5.27
C ALA A 217 -4.40 16.47 3.87
N GLU A 218 -4.74 17.76 3.77
CA GLU A 218 -4.88 18.47 2.49
C GLU A 218 -3.57 18.53 1.72
N ARG A 219 -2.46 18.85 2.40
CA ARG A 219 -1.12 18.86 1.79
C ARG A 219 -0.73 17.47 1.30
N HIS A 220 -1.05 16.43 2.06
CA HIS A 220 -0.79 15.05 1.64
C HIS A 220 -1.66 14.64 0.44
N ALA A 221 -2.94 15.04 0.39
CA ALA A 221 -3.82 14.79 -0.75
C ALA A 221 -3.26 15.42 -2.02
N PHE A 222 -2.82 16.68 -1.95
CA PHE A 222 -2.10 17.35 -3.03
C PHE A 222 -0.88 16.56 -3.52
N MET A 223 -0.02 16.12 -2.59
CA MET A 223 1.21 15.40 -2.93
C MET A 223 0.93 14.05 -3.58
N VAL A 224 0.01 13.26 -3.01
CA VAL A 224 -0.36 11.95 -3.56
C VAL A 224 -0.96 12.12 -4.95
N ARG A 225 -1.91 13.04 -5.12
CA ARG A 225 -2.53 13.31 -6.42
C ARG A 225 -1.49 13.68 -7.48
N LYS A 226 -0.51 14.53 -7.12
CA LYS A 226 0.62 14.87 -8.00
C LYS A 226 1.41 13.62 -8.40
N VAL A 227 1.73 12.73 -7.46
CA VAL A 227 2.45 11.48 -7.73
C VAL A 227 1.66 10.56 -8.67
N LEU A 228 0.35 10.41 -8.46
CA LEU A 228 -0.51 9.60 -9.34
C LEU A 228 -0.53 10.12 -10.78
N ILE A 229 -0.68 11.44 -10.96
CA ILE A 229 -0.67 12.07 -12.29
C ILE A 229 0.68 11.85 -12.98
N LEU A 230 1.79 12.06 -12.27
CA LEU A 230 3.13 11.86 -12.81
C LEU A 230 3.38 10.40 -13.23
N ALA A 231 2.95 9.43 -12.42
CA ALA A 231 3.04 8.01 -12.75
C ALA A 231 2.27 7.67 -14.05
N CYS A 232 1.06 8.23 -14.21
CA CYS A 232 0.28 8.06 -15.43
C CYS A 232 0.96 8.69 -16.66
N CYS A 233 1.59 9.86 -16.51
CA CYS A 233 2.35 10.50 -17.59
C CYS A 233 3.57 9.66 -18.02
N GLU A 234 4.30 9.10 -17.06
CA GLU A 234 5.49 8.30 -17.33
C GLU A 234 5.17 6.99 -18.05
N ALA A 235 4.04 6.37 -17.72
CA ALA A 235 3.59 5.13 -18.35
C ALA A 235 3.22 5.29 -19.83
N LYS A 236 3.00 6.53 -20.31
CA LYS A 236 2.66 6.89 -21.70
C LYS A 236 1.39 6.21 -22.24
N GLY A 237 1.06 6.54 -23.50
CA GLY A 237 -0.06 5.97 -24.24
C GLY A 237 -1.38 6.09 -23.50
N ARG A 238 -2.10 4.97 -23.34
CA ARG A 238 -3.43 4.94 -22.71
C ARG A 238 -3.46 5.48 -21.27
N TRP A 239 -2.32 5.50 -20.55
CA TRP A 239 -2.23 6.07 -19.20
C TRP A 239 -2.26 7.61 -19.19
N LEU A 240 -1.86 8.27 -20.28
CA LEU A 240 -1.94 9.73 -20.39
C LEU A 240 -3.39 10.22 -20.30
N ARG A 241 -4.34 9.45 -20.83
CA ARG A 241 -5.78 9.73 -20.66
C ARG A 241 -6.20 9.66 -19.18
N MET A 242 -5.59 8.78 -18.39
CA MET A 242 -5.87 8.69 -16.94
C MET A 242 -5.28 9.87 -16.18
N ALA A 243 -4.08 10.36 -16.55
CA ALA A 243 -3.54 11.62 -16.03
C ALA A 243 -4.49 12.81 -16.26
N MET A 244 -5.07 12.92 -17.46
CA MET A 244 -6.07 13.95 -17.77
C MET A 244 -7.35 13.80 -16.93
N LYS A 245 -7.81 12.57 -16.68
CA LYS A 245 -8.95 12.32 -15.79
C LYS A 245 -8.64 12.74 -14.35
N LEU A 246 -7.46 12.40 -13.84
CA LEU A 246 -7.00 12.81 -12.52
C LEU A 246 -6.95 14.34 -12.40
N LEU A 247 -6.45 15.07 -13.39
CA LEU A 247 -6.47 16.54 -13.39
C LEU A 247 -7.88 17.12 -13.27
N LYS A 248 -8.84 16.59 -14.06
CA LYS A 248 -10.24 17.01 -14.00
C LYS A 248 -10.85 16.70 -12.64
N LEU A 249 -10.56 15.52 -12.10
CA LEU A 249 -11.04 15.09 -10.80
C LEU A 249 -10.49 15.99 -9.68
N SER A 250 -9.19 16.33 -9.72
CA SER A 250 -8.57 17.24 -8.75
C SER A 250 -9.27 18.60 -8.74
N LYS A 251 -9.57 19.17 -9.92
CA LYS A 251 -10.32 20.43 -10.02
C LYS A 251 -11.71 20.32 -9.40
N ARG A 252 -12.42 19.21 -9.64
CA ARG A 252 -13.76 18.96 -9.09
C ARG A 252 -13.73 18.79 -7.56
N GLU A 253 -12.72 18.12 -7.04
CA GLU A 253 -12.56 17.83 -5.61
C GLU A 253 -11.89 18.98 -4.83
N GLY A 254 -11.51 20.07 -5.51
CA GLY A 254 -10.79 21.18 -4.89
C GLY A 254 -9.36 20.86 -4.46
N ILE A 255 -8.79 19.74 -4.93
CA ILE A 255 -7.39 19.38 -4.66
C ILE A 255 -6.51 20.21 -5.59
N PRO A 256 -5.62 21.09 -5.08
CA PRO A 256 -4.80 21.92 -5.94
C PRO A 256 -3.91 21.06 -6.85
N VAL A 257 -3.51 21.61 -7.99
CA VAL A 257 -2.52 21.00 -8.88
C VAL A 257 -1.61 22.10 -9.40
N SER A 258 -0.29 21.89 -9.38
CA SER A 258 0.66 22.90 -9.84
C SER A 258 0.52 23.17 -11.34
N ALA A 259 0.63 24.43 -11.76
CA ALA A 259 0.54 24.84 -13.16
C ALA A 259 1.53 24.07 -14.05
N ASP A 260 2.76 23.82 -13.57
CA ASP A 260 3.76 23.02 -14.27
C ASP A 260 3.28 21.60 -14.61
N LEU A 261 2.50 20.99 -13.71
CA LEU A 261 1.99 19.64 -13.91
C LEU A 261 0.89 19.65 -14.97
N VAL A 262 0.02 20.66 -14.94
CA VAL A 262 -1.00 20.87 -15.99
C VAL A 262 -0.32 21.08 -17.35
N GLY A 263 0.69 21.95 -17.41
CA GLY A 263 1.46 22.22 -18.62
C GLY A 263 2.15 20.96 -19.17
N LEU A 264 2.74 20.15 -18.29
CA LEU A 264 3.35 18.86 -18.67
C LEU A 264 2.34 17.92 -19.32
N VAL A 265 1.18 17.69 -18.70
CA VAL A 265 0.17 16.77 -19.24
C VAL A 265 -0.35 17.28 -20.59
N GLN A 266 -0.57 18.59 -20.73
CA GLN A 266 -1.00 19.20 -21.99
C GLN A 266 0.04 19.05 -23.10
N LEU A 267 1.32 19.26 -22.78
CA LEU A 267 2.42 19.08 -23.72
C LEU A 267 2.49 17.64 -24.22
N LEU A 268 2.45 16.66 -23.31
CA LEU A 268 2.46 15.24 -23.67
C LEU A 268 1.27 14.86 -24.55
N LYS A 269 0.08 15.42 -24.26
CA LYS A 269 -1.14 15.17 -25.05
C LYS A 269 -1.02 15.71 -26.47
N ARG A 270 -0.41 16.89 -26.65
CA ARG A 270 -0.18 17.47 -27.98
C ARG A 270 0.76 16.60 -28.80
N ASN A 271 1.81 16.06 -28.18
CA ASN A 271 2.77 15.21 -28.87
C ASN A 271 2.18 13.84 -29.26
N GLU A 272 1.28 13.25 -28.45
CA GLU A 272 0.63 11.97 -28.80
C GLU A 272 -0.22 12.07 -30.08
N ILE A 273 -0.72 13.26 -30.43
CA ILE A 273 -1.50 13.49 -31.67
C ILE A 273 -0.60 13.48 -32.91
N VAL A 274 0.69 13.77 -32.76
CA VAL A 274 1.64 13.85 -33.88
C VAL A 274 2.16 12.46 -34.28
N ASP A 275 2.16 11.52 -33.33
CA ASP A 275 2.74 10.18 -33.50
C ASP A 275 1.71 9.11 -33.96
N THR A 276 0.43 9.49 -34.16
CA THR A 276 -0.66 8.59 -34.63
C THR A 276 -1.12 8.97 -36.03
#